data_AF-A0A5N8YF86-F1
#
_entry.id   AF-A0A5N8YF86-F1
#
_cell.length_a   1.000
_cell.length_b   1.000
_cell.length_c   1.000
_cell.angle_alpha   90.00
_cell.angle_beta   90.00
_cell.angle_gamma   90.00
#
_symmetry.space_group_name_H-M   'P 1'
#
loop_
_entity.id
_entity.type
_entity.pdbx_description
1 polymer ?
#
loop_
_entity_poly.entity_id
_entity_poly.type
_entity_poly.pdbx_seq_one_letter_code
_entity_poly.pdbx_strand_id
1 'polypeptide(L)'
;MDNKELMGWMSMRTWHIFAVLVPFFALFAPLVIYVGSVNSDFDVPLMIMSVAFSLMTLMMTLSGIMDMKVLAGEMTPEMAESKWGQTFKGFGAFAAVFTVLILSVPVAHWIALMG
;
A
#
# COMPACT_ATOMS: atom_id res chain seq x y z
N MET A 1 13.04 -20.13 -11.66
CA MET A 1 12.14 -19.23 -12.43
C MET A 1 12.99 -18.56 -13.47
N ASP A 2 12.61 -18.61 -14.75
CA ASP A 2 13.35 -17.89 -15.79
C ASP A 2 13.12 -16.36 -15.65
N ASN A 3 13.93 -15.54 -16.32
CA ASN A 3 13.80 -14.07 -16.24
C ASN A 3 12.44 -13.55 -16.73
N LYS A 4 11.80 -14.20 -17.71
CA LYS A 4 10.47 -13.80 -18.21
C LYS A 4 9.38 -14.14 -17.19
N GLU A 5 9.46 -15.30 -16.56
CA GLU A 5 8.56 -15.69 -15.48
C GLU A 5 8.69 -14.75 -14.28
N LEU A 6 9.91 -14.37 -13.89
CA LEU A 6 10.18 -13.39 -12.83
C LEU A 6 9.62 -12.02 -13.16
N MET A 7 9.87 -11.52 -14.38
CA MET A 7 9.32 -10.25 -14.83
C MET A 7 7.78 -10.26 -14.91
N GLY A 8 7.20 -11.38 -15.35
CA GLY A 8 5.74 -11.57 -15.38
C GLY A 8 5.13 -11.57 -13.98
N TRP A 9 5.72 -12.32 -13.05
CA TRP A 9 5.28 -12.34 -11.65
C TRP A 9 5.41 -10.97 -10.99
N MET A 10 6.56 -10.30 -11.15
CA MET A 10 6.81 -8.94 -10.65
C MET A 10 5.76 -7.97 -11.17
N SER A 11 5.51 -7.99 -12.48
CA SER A 11 4.53 -7.11 -13.11
C SER A 11 3.13 -7.35 -12.55
N MET A 12 2.68 -8.61 -12.50
CA MET A 12 1.37 -8.93 -11.91
C MET A 12 1.32 -8.48 -10.45
N ARG A 13 2.32 -8.80 -9.64
CA ARG A 13 2.36 -8.47 -8.22
C ARG A 13 2.25 -6.97 -7.98
N THR A 14 3.00 -6.17 -8.73
CA THR A 14 2.96 -4.71 -8.67
C THR A 14 1.61 -4.15 -9.11
N TRP A 15 1.03 -4.63 -10.22
CA TRP A 15 -0.27 -4.15 -10.69
C TRP A 15 -1.41 -4.38 -9.70
N HIS A 16 -1.43 -5.53 -9.02
CA HIS A 16 -2.44 -5.81 -8.00
C HIS A 16 -2.34 -4.86 -6.80
N ILE A 17 -1.12 -4.49 -6.40
CA ILE A 17 -0.90 -3.51 -5.32
C ILE A 17 -1.41 -2.13 -5.75
N PHE A 18 -1.08 -1.68 -6.96
CA PHE A 18 -1.59 -0.40 -7.49
C PHE A 18 -3.11 -0.40 -7.66
N ALA A 19 -3.71 -1.53 -8.05
CA ALA A 19 -5.16 -1.68 -8.18
C ALA A 19 -5.90 -1.54 -6.84
N VAL A 20 -5.22 -1.66 -5.70
CA VAL A 20 -5.80 -1.40 -4.37
C VAL A 20 -5.40 -0.03 -3.84
N LEU A 21 -4.12 0.34 -3.94
CA LEU A 21 -3.60 1.63 -3.47
C LEU A 21 -4.29 2.83 -4.13
N VAL A 22 -4.43 2.80 -5.46
CA VAL A 22 -4.97 3.95 -6.20
C VAL A 22 -6.44 4.19 -5.83
N PRO A 23 -7.35 3.19 -5.89
CA PRO A 23 -8.72 3.39 -5.44
C PRO A 23 -8.84 3.71 -3.96
N PHE A 24 -7.96 3.17 -3.11
CA PHE A 24 -7.96 3.48 -1.67
C PHE A 24 -7.81 4.98 -1.41
N PHE A 25 -6.81 5.62 -2.03
CA PHE A 25 -6.59 7.06 -1.87
C PHE A 25 -7.53 7.92 -2.71
N ALA A 26 -7.80 7.53 -3.96
CA ALA A 26 -8.54 8.38 -4.90
C ALA A 26 -10.06 8.32 -4.73
N LEU A 27 -10.59 7.21 -4.20
CA LEU A 27 -12.03 6.96 -4.12
C LEU A 27 -12.49 6.69 -2.69
N PHE A 28 -11.90 5.69 -2.04
CA PHE A 28 -12.37 5.26 -0.72
C PHE A 28 -12.24 6.36 0.34
N ALA A 29 -11.04 6.95 0.46
CA ALA A 29 -10.80 8.02 1.43
C ALA A 29 -11.77 9.21 1.28
N PRO A 30 -11.92 9.86 0.10
CA PRO A 30 -12.87 10.96 -0.04
C PRO A 30 -14.33 10.52 0.11
N LEU A 31 -14.69 9.30 -0.30
CA LEU A 31 -16.06 8.80 -0.20
C LEU A 31 -16.51 8.63 1.26
N VAL A 32 -15.64 8.11 2.13
CA VAL A 32 -15.96 7.94 3.56
C VAL A 32 -16.25 9.30 4.19
N ILE A 33 -15.42 10.31 3.92
CA ILE A 33 -15.63 11.69 4.40
C ILE A 33 -16.96 12.24 3.88
N TYR A 34 -17.21 12.09 2.58
CA TYR A 34 -18.45 12.57 1.98
C TYR A 34 -19.69 11.93 2.61
N VAL A 35 -19.74 10.60 2.72
CA VAL A 35 -20.90 9.89 3.28
C VAL A 35 -21.15 10.27 4.74
N GLY A 36 -20.10 10.41 5.55
CA GLY A 36 -20.24 10.86 6.93
C GLY A 36 -20.75 12.30 7.04
N SER A 37 -20.27 13.20 6.15
CA SER A 37 -20.73 14.60 6.13
C SER A 37 -22.23 14.77 5.85
N VAL A 38 -22.86 13.79 5.18
CA VAL A 38 -24.29 13.79 4.88
C VAL A 38 -25.12 12.86 5.77
N ASN A 39 -24.50 11.91 6.48
CA ASN A 39 -25.21 10.96 7.35
C ASN A 39 -24.39 10.62 8.62
N SER A 40 -24.52 11.43 9.67
CA SER A 40 -23.82 11.24 10.95
C SER A 40 -24.14 9.92 11.67
N ASP A 41 -25.31 9.32 11.40
CA ASP A 41 -25.69 8.03 12.01
C ASP A 41 -24.73 6.87 11.61
N PHE A 42 -23.90 7.08 10.58
CA PHE A 42 -22.95 6.08 10.10
C PHE A 42 -21.50 6.33 10.53
N ASP A 43 -21.19 7.32 11.36
CA ASP A 43 -19.81 7.68 11.71
C ASP A 43 -19.02 6.49 12.28
N VAL A 44 -19.62 5.73 13.21
CA VAL A 44 -19.00 4.54 13.80
C VAL A 44 -18.82 3.41 12.77
N PRO A 45 -19.86 2.97 12.03
CA PRO A 45 -19.68 2.02 10.94
C PRO A 45 -18.64 2.43 9.89
N LEU A 46 -18.62 3.70 9.47
CA LEU A 46 -17.67 4.25 8.52
C LEU A 46 -16.24 4.20 9.06
N MET A 47 -16.05 4.48 10.35
CA MET A 47 -14.74 4.34 11.00
C MET A 47 -14.26 2.88 11.07
N ILE A 48 -15.15 1.93 11.33
CA ILE A 48 -14.78 0.49 11.31
C ILE A 48 -14.33 0.09 9.90
N MET A 49 -15.06 0.49 8.85
CA MET A 49 -14.67 0.22 7.47
C MET A 49 -13.35 0.90 7.12
N SER A 50 -13.19 2.17 7.51
CA SER A 50 -11.95 2.94 7.35
C SER A 50 -10.73 2.19 7.88
N VAL A 51 -10.80 1.70 9.12
CA VAL A 51 -9.71 0.94 9.73
C VAL A 51 -9.48 -0.38 8.98
N ALA A 52 -10.54 -1.14 8.68
CA ALA A 52 -10.41 -2.43 8.00
C ALA A 52 -9.76 -2.32 6.62
N PHE A 53 -10.22 -1.37 5.79
CA PHE A 53 -9.65 -1.14 4.45
C PHE A 53 -8.22 -0.59 4.52
N SER A 54 -7.90 0.24 5.51
CA SER A 54 -6.54 0.74 5.72
C SER A 54 -5.59 -0.39 6.11
N LEU A 55 -6.01 -1.28 7.02
CA LEU A 55 -5.21 -2.45 7.39
C LEU A 55 -5.02 -3.41 6.22
N MET A 56 -6.05 -3.67 5.42
CA MET A 56 -5.93 -4.48 4.20
C MET A 56 -4.92 -3.87 3.21
N THR A 57 -5.05 -2.57 2.92
CA THR A 57 -4.17 -1.84 2.01
C THR A 57 -2.73 -1.84 2.53
N LEU A 58 -2.55 -1.68 3.84
CA LEU A 58 -1.25 -1.74 4.50
C LEU A 58 -0.62 -3.12 4.37
N MET A 59 -1.37 -4.19 4.66
CA MET A 59 -0.88 -5.57 4.54
C MET A 59 -0.45 -5.89 3.11
N MET A 60 -1.24 -5.50 2.09
CA MET A 60 -0.88 -5.71 0.69
C MET A 60 0.38 -4.94 0.30
N THR A 61 0.51 -3.69 0.73
CA THR A 61 1.67 -2.84 0.42
C THR A 61 2.93 -3.37 1.10
N LEU A 62 2.86 -3.70 2.39
CA LEU A 62 3.98 -4.27 3.14
C LEU A 62 4.37 -5.65 2.61
N SER A 63 3.41 -6.47 2.19
CA SER A 63 3.68 -7.76 1.54
C SER A 63 4.49 -7.57 0.26
N GLY A 64 4.12 -6.61 -0.60
CA GLY A 64 4.92 -6.30 -1.79
C GLY A 64 6.33 -5.81 -1.47
N ILE A 65 6.49 -5.01 -0.40
CA ILE A 65 7.83 -4.57 0.02
C ILE A 65 8.66 -5.74 0.57
N MET A 66 8.06 -6.65 1.34
CA MET A 66 8.74 -7.85 1.82
C MET A 66 9.21 -8.72 0.65
N ASP A 67 8.36 -8.91 -0.36
CA ASP A 67 8.71 -9.59 -1.61
C ASP A 67 9.96 -8.96 -2.25
N MET A 68 10.02 -7.63 -2.36
CA MET A 68 11.18 -6.92 -2.92
C MET A 68 12.44 -7.08 -2.06
N LYS A 69 12.29 -7.10 -0.73
CA LYS A 69 13.42 -7.32 0.18
C LYS A 69 14.00 -8.72 0.06
N VAL A 70 13.15 -9.73 -0.08
CA VAL A 70 13.58 -11.13 -0.30
C VAL A 70 14.34 -11.22 -1.62
N LEU A 71 13.77 -10.69 -2.70
CA LEU A 71 14.44 -10.67 -4.01
C LEU A 71 15.80 -9.97 -3.96
N ALA A 72 15.90 -8.84 -3.26
CA ALA A 72 17.16 -8.13 -3.08
C ALA A 72 18.20 -8.96 -2.29
N GLY A 73 17.75 -9.71 -1.28
CA GLY A 73 18.62 -10.58 -0.47
C GLY A 73 19.13 -11.81 -1.21
N GLU A 74 18.42 -12.27 -2.23
CA GLU A 74 18.79 -13.43 -3.06
C GLU A 74 19.58 -13.05 -4.32
N MET A 75 19.87 -11.77 -4.55
CA MET A 75 20.66 -11.34 -5.71
C MET A 75 22.11 -11.81 -5.62
N THR A 76 22.66 -12.25 -6.74
CA THR A 76 24.12 -12.44 -6.86
C THR A 76 24.85 -11.09 -6.70
N PRO A 77 26.12 -11.08 -6.28
CA PRO A 77 26.88 -9.83 -6.12
C PRO A 77 26.91 -8.99 -7.41
N GLU A 78 27.13 -9.63 -8.56
CA GLU A 78 27.13 -8.98 -9.87
C GLU A 78 25.77 -8.31 -10.20
N MET A 79 24.66 -8.98 -9.86
CA MET A 79 23.32 -8.45 -10.09
C MET A 79 22.98 -7.31 -9.13
N ALA A 80 23.39 -7.40 -7.87
CA ALA A 80 23.18 -6.36 -6.86
C ALA A 80 23.93 -5.06 -7.21
N GLU A 81 25.08 -5.17 -7.87
CA GLU A 81 25.88 -4.02 -8.34
C GLU A 81 25.35 -3.41 -9.64
N SER A 82 24.55 -4.15 -10.42
CA SER A 82 23.93 -3.65 -11.64
C SER A 82 22.96 -2.49 -11.39
N LYS A 83 22.69 -1.67 -12.43
CA LYS A 83 21.70 -0.58 -12.38
C LYS A 83 20.32 -1.07 -11.90
N TRP A 84 19.93 -2.28 -12.28
CA TRP A 84 18.65 -2.86 -11.87
C TRP A 84 18.67 -3.24 -10.38
N GLY A 85 19.70 -3.94 -9.91
CA GLY A 85 19.83 -4.32 -8.49
C GLY A 85 19.89 -3.11 -7.55
N GLN A 86 20.49 -2.00 -7.99
CA GLN A 86 20.52 -0.76 -7.21
C GLN A 86 19.11 -0.15 -6.98
N THR A 87 18.14 -0.41 -7.86
CA THR A 87 16.75 0.06 -7.64
C THR A 87 16.09 -0.57 -6.41
N PHE A 88 16.59 -1.72 -5.95
CA PHE A 88 16.02 -2.43 -4.81
C PHE A 88 16.43 -1.86 -3.45
N LYS A 89 17.50 -1.05 -3.37
CA LYS A 89 18.00 -0.48 -2.11
C LYS A 89 17.04 0.53 -1.46
N GLY A 90 16.12 1.11 -2.23
CA GLY A 90 15.16 2.11 -1.74
C GLY A 90 13.88 1.56 -1.10
N PHE A 91 13.59 0.26 -1.23
CA PHE A 91 12.29 -0.30 -0.80
C PHE A 91 12.04 -0.26 0.71
N GLY A 92 13.09 -0.26 1.52
CA GLY A 92 12.96 -0.08 2.97
C GLY A 92 12.35 1.28 3.34
N ALA A 93 12.76 2.35 2.65
CA ALA A 93 12.21 3.69 2.87
C ALA A 93 10.74 3.79 2.41
N PHE A 94 10.39 3.12 1.30
CA PHE A 94 9.00 3.05 0.85
C PHE A 94 8.07 2.41 1.88
N ALA A 95 8.53 1.42 2.67
CA ALA A 95 7.73 0.86 3.76
C ALA A 95 7.27 1.89 4.78
N ALA A 96 8.18 2.73 5.25
CA ALA A 96 7.87 3.77 6.21
C ALA A 96 6.89 4.80 5.61
N VAL A 97 7.16 5.27 4.40
CA VAL A 97 6.34 6.27 3.71
C VAL A 97 4.92 5.75 3.47
N PHE A 98 4.75 4.57 2.88
CA PHE A 98 3.42 4.02 2.63
C PHE A 98 2.67 3.69 3.92
N THR A 99 3.37 3.23 4.97
CA THR A 99 2.73 3.00 6.27
C THR A 99 2.14 4.29 6.83
N VAL A 100 2.92 5.37 6.84
CA VAL A 100 2.46 6.68 7.32
C VAL A 100 1.29 7.20 6.47
N LEU A 101 1.39 7.12 5.14
CA LEU A 101 0.34 7.57 4.23
C LEU A 101 -0.96 6.76 4.36
N ILE A 102 -0.88 5.45 4.51
CA ILE A 102 -2.07 4.60 4.64
C ILE A 102 -2.72 4.79 6.01
N LEU A 103 -1.92 4.88 7.08
CA LEU A 103 -2.43 5.07 8.44
C LEU A 103 -2.91 6.50 8.71
N SER A 104 -2.51 7.50 7.91
CA SER A 104 -3.07 8.84 8.03
C SER A 104 -4.53 8.92 7.56
N VAL A 105 -4.98 8.01 6.68
CA VAL A 105 -6.37 7.95 6.21
C VAL A 105 -7.38 7.71 7.33
N PRO A 106 -7.26 6.66 8.17
CA PRO A 106 -8.20 6.44 9.26
C PRO A 106 -8.10 7.54 10.33
N VAL A 107 -6.94 8.15 10.52
CA VAL A 107 -6.80 9.34 11.39
C VAL A 107 -7.57 10.53 10.81
N ALA A 108 -7.45 10.78 9.51
CA ALA A 108 -8.20 11.84 8.84
C ALA A 108 -9.72 11.59 8.88
N HIS A 109 -10.15 10.34 8.68
CA HIS A 109 -11.56 9.96 8.84
C HIS A 109 -12.04 10.17 10.28
N TRP A 110 -11.24 9.80 11.29
CA TRP A 110 -11.60 10.04 12.68
C TRP A 110 -11.87 11.53 12.94
N ILE A 111 -10.94 12.40 12.54
CA ILE A 111 -11.06 13.85 12.70
C ILE A 111 -12.30 14.38 11.96
N ALA A 112 -12.56 13.89 10.75
CA ALA A 112 -13.68 14.34 9.94
C ALA A 112 -15.05 13.86 10.44
N LEU A 113 -15.12 12.66 11.03
CA LEU A 113 -16.37 12.02 11.45
C LEU A 113 -16.69 12.25 12.93
N MET A 114 -15.68 12.35 13.79
CA MET A 114 -15.87 12.31 15.24
C MET A 114 -15.35 13.55 15.99
N GLY A 115 -14.56 14.40 15.32
CA GLY A 115 -13.89 15.56 15.94
C GLY A 115 -12.69 15.19 16.80
#